data_AF-X1FVG7-F1
#
_entry.id   AF-X1FVG7-F1
#
_cell.length_a   1.000
_cell.length_b   1.000
_cell.length_c   1.000
_cell.angle_alpha   90.00
_cell.angle_beta   90.00
_cell.angle_gamma   90.00
#
_symmetry.space_group_name_H-M   'P 1'
#
loop_
_entity.id
_entity.type
_entity.pdbx_description
1 polymer ?
#
loop_
_entity_poly.entity_id
_entity_poly.type
_entity_poly.pdbx_seq_one_letter_code
_entity_poly.pdbx_strand_id
1 'polypeptide(L)'
;SLRENLLEECYEVLEALDEGDSGRLRDELGDLLMQIVLHTQIATEAGEFELGEVIKNINTKLIHRHPHIFGSKKVRDAEEVALNWEVLKREERAPDTSILESVPKQMPALGYSQEIQRRVAQVGFDWEDVDGVIEKLAEEVGRMCQLQAGLATTLGQW
;
A
#
# COMPACT_ATOMS: atom_id res chain seq x y z
N SER A 1 8.86 13.29 -14.93
CA SER A 1 7.92 14.03 -14.03
C SER A 1 8.38 13.78 -12.60
N LEU A 2 8.23 14.70 -11.63
CA LEU A 2 8.61 14.42 -10.22
C LEU A 2 7.96 13.13 -9.67
N ARG A 3 6.76 12.80 -10.15
CA ARG A 3 6.06 11.56 -9.79
C ARG A 3 6.69 10.30 -10.40
N GLU A 4 7.20 10.40 -11.63
CA GLU A 4 7.87 9.28 -12.31
C GLU A 4 9.21 9.01 -11.65
N ASN A 5 9.99 10.07 -11.41
CA ASN A 5 11.28 9.95 -10.74
C ASN A 5 11.10 9.36 -9.33
N LEU A 6 10.15 9.85 -8.53
CA LEU A 6 9.87 9.26 -7.20
C LEU A 6 9.58 7.76 -7.27
N LEU A 7 8.86 7.31 -8.29
CA LEU A 7 8.56 5.89 -8.47
C LEU A 7 9.80 5.10 -8.91
N GLU A 8 10.64 5.67 -9.77
CA GLU A 8 11.92 5.11 -10.20
C GLU A 8 12.86 4.91 -9.01
N GLU A 9 13.10 5.95 -8.20
CA GLU A 9 13.93 5.84 -6.98
C GLU A 9 13.39 4.77 -6.01
N CYS A 10 12.06 4.64 -5.91
CA CYS A 10 11.45 3.59 -5.08
C CYS A 10 11.81 2.19 -5.61
N TYR A 11 11.84 1.98 -6.92
CA TYR A 11 12.22 0.69 -7.50
C TYR A 11 13.72 0.41 -7.37
N GLU A 12 14.58 1.42 -7.50
CA GLU A 12 16.02 1.26 -7.31
C GLU A 12 16.36 0.92 -5.85
N VAL A 13 15.69 1.54 -4.87
CA VAL A 13 15.79 1.13 -3.46
C VAL A 13 15.38 -0.34 -3.26
N LEU A 14 14.30 -0.79 -3.91
CA LEU A 14 13.86 -2.19 -3.81
C LEU A 14 14.87 -3.14 -4.44
N GLU A 15 15.43 -2.80 -5.60
CA GLU A 15 16.48 -3.59 -6.25
C GLU A 15 17.71 -3.71 -5.34
N ALA A 16 18.17 -2.60 -4.75
CA ALA A 16 19.30 -2.61 -3.83
C ALA A 16 19.06 -3.47 -2.57
N LEU A 17 17.81 -3.52 -2.08
CA LEU A 17 17.42 -4.41 -0.97
C LEU A 17 17.47 -5.88 -1.39
N ASP A 18 16.94 -6.22 -2.56
CA ASP A 18 16.93 -7.58 -3.09
C ASP A 18 18.35 -8.10 -3.40
N GLU A 19 19.24 -7.21 -3.85
CA GLU A 19 20.66 -7.51 -4.12
C GLU A 19 21.50 -7.60 -2.84
N GLY A 20 21.02 -7.05 -1.72
CA GLY A 20 21.78 -6.96 -0.46
C GLY A 20 22.98 -6.00 -0.54
N ASP A 21 23.00 -5.08 -1.50
CA ASP A 21 24.07 -4.09 -1.67
C ASP A 21 23.82 -2.88 -0.76
N SER A 22 24.46 -2.89 0.40
CA SER A 22 24.38 -1.80 1.36
C SER A 22 24.92 -0.45 0.85
N GLY A 23 25.87 -0.46 -0.10
CA GLY A 23 26.44 0.74 -0.68
C GLY A 23 25.43 1.40 -1.62
N ARG A 24 24.92 0.61 -2.57
CA ARG A 24 23.85 1.04 -3.46
C ARG A 24 22.62 1.48 -2.68
N LEU A 25 22.16 0.70 -1.71
CA LEU A 25 21.01 1.04 -0.87
C LEU A 25 21.14 2.41 -0.20
N ARG A 26 22.34 2.74 0.33
CA ARG A 26 22.57 4.04 0.95
C ARG A 26 22.44 5.18 -0.05
N ASP A 27 22.93 4.98 -1.27
CA ASP A 27 22.92 5.98 -2.32
C ASP A 27 21.47 6.18 -2.82
N GLU A 28 20.72 5.10 -3.13
CA GLU A 28 19.31 5.21 -3.58
C GLU A 28 18.38 5.77 -2.50
N LEU A 29 18.63 5.47 -1.21
CA LEU A 29 17.88 6.10 -0.11
C LEU A 29 18.15 7.61 -0.03
N GLY A 30 19.34 8.06 -0.45
CA GLY A 30 19.68 9.47 -0.59
C GLY A 30 18.86 10.14 -1.69
N ASP A 31 18.73 9.49 -2.85
CA ASP A 31 17.97 10.00 -3.98
C ASP A 31 16.46 10.01 -3.69
N LEU A 32 15.95 8.99 -3.00
CA LEU A 32 14.58 8.98 -2.50
C LEU A 32 14.33 10.11 -1.48
N LEU A 33 15.29 10.40 -0.59
CA LEU A 33 15.21 11.53 0.34
C LEU A 33 15.24 12.88 -0.41
N MET A 34 16.03 13.00 -1.47
CA MET A 34 16.06 14.19 -2.31
C MET A 34 14.67 14.47 -2.91
N GLN A 35 13.95 13.43 -3.38
CA GLN A 35 12.59 13.60 -3.88
C GLN A 35 11.64 14.17 -2.81
N ILE A 36 11.73 13.68 -1.56
CA ILE A 36 10.95 14.21 -0.43
C ILE A 36 11.26 15.71 -0.23
N VAL A 37 12.54 16.08 -0.21
CA VAL A 37 12.96 17.47 -0.04
C VAL A 37 12.43 18.36 -1.17
N LEU A 38 12.54 17.92 -2.43
CA LEU A 38 12.02 18.64 -3.59
C LEU A 38 10.51 18.89 -3.51
N HIS A 39 9.73 17.86 -3.15
CA HIS A 39 8.29 18.01 -2.95
C HIS A 39 7.95 18.99 -1.83
N THR A 40 8.67 18.93 -0.70
CA THR A 40 8.46 19.88 0.41
C THR A 40 8.85 21.30 0.05
N GLN A 41 9.89 21.49 -0.77
CA GLN A 41 10.31 22.80 -1.23
C GLN A 41 9.24 23.45 -2.11
N ILE A 42 8.65 22.70 -3.05
CA ILE A 42 7.56 23.18 -3.91
C ILE A 42 6.33 23.56 -3.06
N ALA A 43 5.98 22.74 -2.07
CA ALA A 43 4.87 23.03 -1.15
C ALA A 43 5.15 24.27 -0.29
N THR A 44 6.40 24.46 0.14
CA THR A 44 6.84 25.64 0.90
C THR A 44 6.70 26.91 0.05
N GLU A 45 7.13 26.86 -1.21
CA GLU A 45 6.99 27.99 -2.16
C GLU A 45 5.52 28.33 -2.47
N ALA A 46 4.65 27.32 -2.45
CA ALA A 46 3.21 27.51 -2.57
C ALA A 46 2.52 27.99 -1.28
N GLY A 47 3.26 28.08 -0.16
CA GLY A 47 2.73 28.45 1.15
C GLY A 47 1.79 27.39 1.76
N GLU A 48 1.95 26.12 1.39
CA GLU A 48 1.08 25.01 1.81
C GLU A 48 1.56 24.35 3.10
N PHE A 49 2.80 23.86 3.11
CA PHE A 49 3.45 23.24 4.26
C PHE A 49 4.97 23.18 4.11
N GLU A 50 5.67 23.03 5.22
CA GLU A 50 7.14 22.92 5.27
C GLU A 50 7.63 21.49 5.61
N LEU A 51 8.89 21.20 5.31
CA LEU A 51 9.54 19.93 5.67
C LEU A 51 9.42 19.61 7.17
N GLY A 52 9.51 20.62 8.04
CA GLY A 52 9.35 20.45 9.49
C GLY A 52 8.00 19.89 9.89
N GLU A 53 6.93 20.22 9.16
CA GLU A 53 5.59 19.71 9.40
C GLU A 53 5.47 18.25 8.97
N VAL A 54 6.10 17.87 7.85
CA VAL A 54 6.17 16.46 7.41
C VAL A 54 6.86 15.61 8.47
N ILE A 55 8.00 16.06 9.00
CA ILE A 55 8.75 15.38 10.07
C ILE A 55 7.92 15.28 11.35
N LYS A 56 7.27 16.37 11.75
CA LYS A 56 6.39 16.41 12.94
C LYS A 56 5.22 15.43 12.81
N ASN A 57 4.62 15.34 11.62
CA ASN A 57 3.50 14.45 11.35
C ASN A 57 3.90 12.98 11.46
N ILE A 58 5.04 12.57 10.88
CA ILE A 58 5.50 11.19 11.02
C ILE A 58 5.91 10.87 12.46
N ASN A 59 6.58 11.80 13.16
CA ASN A 59 6.94 11.61 14.57
C ASN A 59 5.71 11.41 15.46
N THR A 60 4.67 12.22 15.27
CA THR A 60 3.40 12.08 16.01
C THR A 60 2.76 10.71 15.76
N LYS A 61 2.72 10.25 14.50
CA LYS A 61 2.22 8.91 14.14
C LYS A 61 3.06 7.79 14.75
N LEU A 62 4.39 7.92 14.74
CA LEU A 62 5.29 6.91 15.31
C LEU A 62 5.09 6.74 16.81
N ILE A 63 4.97 7.85 17.55
CA ILE A 63 4.70 7.83 19.00
C ILE A 63 3.32 7.21 19.27
N HIS A 64 2.30 7.63 18.53
CA HIS A 64 0.93 7.15 18.72
C HIS A 64 0.81 5.65 18.43
N ARG A 65 1.39 5.18 17.32
CA ARG A 65 1.22 3.80 16.84
C ARG A 65 2.19 2.78 17.44
N HIS A 66 3.22 3.22 18.19
CA HIS A 66 4.11 2.35 18.97
C HIS A 66 3.99 2.60 20.49
N PRO A 67 2.82 2.41 21.10
CA PRO A 67 2.65 2.58 22.55
C PRO A 67 3.43 1.55 23.38
N HIS A 68 4.00 0.53 22.74
CA HIS A 68 4.90 -0.45 23.35
C HIS A 68 6.37 0.01 23.40
N ILE A 69 6.75 0.99 22.57
CA ILE A 69 8.09 1.62 22.62
C ILE A 69 8.03 2.90 23.45
N PHE A 70 7.01 3.74 23.22
CA PHE A 70 6.92 5.10 23.78
C PHE A 70 5.93 5.24 24.94
N GLY A 71 5.19 4.16 25.26
CA GLY A 71 4.16 4.16 26.30
C GLY A 71 4.34 3.00 27.28
N SER A 72 3.23 2.53 27.84
CA SER A 72 3.20 1.45 28.84
C SER A 72 2.58 0.15 28.34
N LYS A 73 2.10 0.10 27.09
CA LYS A 73 1.41 -1.06 26.53
C LYS A 73 2.41 -2.20 26.33
N LYS A 74 2.20 -3.34 26.98
CA LYS A 74 2.99 -4.54 26.73
C LYS A 74 2.38 -5.32 25.58
N VAL A 75 3.24 -5.81 24.70
CA VAL A 75 2.92 -6.66 23.54
C VAL A 75 3.78 -7.92 23.67
N ARG A 76 3.24 -9.06 23.24
CA ARG A 76 3.87 -10.36 23.39
C ARG A 76 4.90 -10.65 22.31
N ASP A 77 4.60 -10.26 21.07
CA ASP A 77 5.37 -10.60 19.88
C ASP A 77 5.16 -9.58 18.75
N ALA A 78 5.88 -9.77 17.64
CA ALA A 78 5.83 -8.89 16.48
C ALA A 78 4.46 -8.93 15.77
N GLU A 79 3.73 -10.04 15.86
CA GLU A 79 2.41 -10.19 15.28
C GLU A 79 1.39 -9.31 16.02
N GLU A 80 1.43 -9.32 17.36
CA GLU A 80 0.63 -8.43 18.19
C GLU A 80 0.99 -6.95 17.98
N VAL A 81 2.27 -6.63 17.71
CA VAL A 81 2.69 -5.28 17.30
C VAL A 81 2.02 -4.86 16.00
N ALA A 82 2.08 -5.71 14.97
CA ALA A 82 1.50 -5.43 13.65
C ALA A 82 -0.03 -5.25 13.72
N LEU A 83 -0.72 -6.07 14.51
CA LEU A 83 -2.15 -5.97 14.71
C LEU A 83 -2.53 -4.67 15.43
N ASN A 84 -1.83 -4.33 16.51
CA ASN A 84 -2.05 -3.08 17.23
C ASN A 84 -1.77 -1.85 16.36
N TRP A 85 -0.74 -1.90 15.53
CA TRP A 85 -0.39 -0.83 14.59
C TRP A 85 -1.53 -0.52 13.62
N GLU A 86 -2.14 -1.55 13.03
CA GLU A 86 -3.26 -1.37 12.11
C GLU A 86 -4.54 -0.90 12.81
N VAL A 87 -4.80 -1.31 14.05
CA VAL A 87 -5.92 -0.78 14.86
C VAL A 87 -5.75 0.73 15.10
N LEU A 88 -4.59 1.16 15.60
CA LEU A 88 -4.32 2.58 15.87
C LEU A 88 -4.37 3.42 14.58
N LYS A 89 -3.87 2.88 13.47
CA LYS A 89 -3.98 3.51 12.15
C LYS A 89 -5.42 3.64 11.65
N ARG A 90 -6.34 2.78 12.08
CA ARG A 90 -7.79 2.90 11.79
C ARG A 90 -8.44 3.96 12.67
N GLU A 91 -8.06 4.07 13.94
CA GLU A 91 -8.57 5.09 14.87
C GLU A 91 -8.24 6.53 14.43
N GLU A 92 -7.13 6.73 13.70
CA GLU A 92 -6.77 8.02 13.11
C GLU A 92 -7.70 8.48 11.97
N ARG A 93 -8.57 7.60 11.44
CA ARG A 93 -9.48 7.92 10.33
C ARG A 93 -10.79 8.49 10.84
N ALA A 94 -11.50 9.23 9.99
CA ALA A 94 -12.84 9.68 10.32
C ALA A 94 -13.76 8.47 10.61
N PRO A 95 -14.72 8.60 11.54
CA PRO A 95 -15.76 7.61 11.73
C PRO A 95 -16.41 7.31 10.37
N ASP A 96 -16.72 6.04 10.11
CA ASP A 96 -17.35 5.55 8.86
C ASP A 96 -16.46 5.49 7.60
N THR A 97 -15.15 5.73 7.70
CA THR A 97 -14.21 5.53 6.57
C THR A 97 -14.11 4.04 6.20
N SER A 98 -14.28 3.70 4.92
CA SER A 98 -14.16 2.31 4.47
C SER A 98 -12.73 1.78 4.62
N ILE A 99 -12.57 0.50 4.98
CA ILE A 99 -11.25 -0.15 5.08
C ILE A 99 -10.47 -0.09 3.75
N LEU A 100 -11.18 -0.06 2.62
CA LEU A 100 -10.61 -0.02 1.27
C LEU A 100 -10.36 1.39 0.75
N GLU A 101 -10.88 2.43 1.40
CA GLU A 101 -10.83 3.81 0.88
C GLU A 101 -9.40 4.35 0.76
N SER A 102 -8.50 3.85 1.60
CA SER A 102 -7.08 4.23 1.59
C SER A 102 -6.21 3.37 0.66
N VAL A 103 -6.78 2.52 -0.21
CA VAL A 103 -5.99 1.84 -1.24
C VAL A 103 -5.78 2.83 -2.39
N PRO A 104 -4.53 3.18 -2.75
CA PRO A 104 -4.28 4.12 -3.84
C PRO A 104 -4.83 3.59 -5.17
N LYS A 105 -5.70 4.36 -5.83
CA LYS A 105 -6.36 3.97 -7.09
C LYS A 105 -5.40 3.88 -8.27
N GLN A 106 -4.23 4.50 -8.17
CA GLN A 106 -3.20 4.52 -9.22
C GLN A 106 -2.22 3.35 -9.12
N MET A 107 -2.38 2.45 -8.15
CA MET A 107 -1.56 1.24 -8.08
C MET A 107 -1.76 0.36 -9.31
N PRO A 108 -0.70 -0.33 -9.79
CA PRO A 108 -0.84 -1.40 -10.78
C PRO A 108 -1.87 -2.43 -10.32
N ALA A 109 -2.62 -3.00 -11.27
CA ALA A 109 -3.78 -3.85 -10.98
C ALA A 109 -3.48 -5.00 -10.00
N LEU A 110 -2.31 -5.63 -10.12
CA LEU A 110 -1.89 -6.71 -9.22
C LEU A 110 -1.56 -6.22 -7.81
N GLY A 111 -0.83 -5.11 -7.68
CA GLY A 111 -0.55 -4.53 -6.36
C GLY A 111 -1.82 -4.03 -5.68
N TYR A 112 -2.74 -3.46 -6.46
CA TYR A 112 -4.05 -3.04 -5.98
C TYR A 112 -4.90 -4.22 -5.49
N SER A 113 -4.95 -5.33 -6.23
CA SER A 113 -5.71 -6.52 -5.83
C SER A 113 -5.14 -7.18 -4.58
N GLN A 114 -3.81 -7.29 -4.48
CA GLN A 114 -3.12 -7.80 -3.30
C GLN A 114 -3.40 -6.94 -2.06
N GLU A 115 -3.34 -5.61 -2.18
CA GLU A 115 -3.59 -4.71 -1.05
C GLU A 115 -5.05 -4.75 -0.59
N ILE A 116 -6.01 -4.91 -1.52
CA ILE A 116 -7.43 -5.15 -1.15
C ILE A 116 -7.53 -6.45 -0.36
N GLN A 117 -7.03 -7.56 -0.92
CA GLN A 117 -7.11 -8.89 -0.29
C GLN A 117 -6.51 -8.88 1.11
N ARG A 118 -5.31 -8.28 1.26
CA ARG A 118 -4.64 -8.13 2.54
C ARG A 118 -5.50 -7.40 3.59
N ARG A 119 -6.25 -6.37 3.19
CA ARG A 119 -7.08 -5.58 4.12
C ARG A 119 -8.38 -6.24 4.50
N VAL A 120 -9.01 -6.96 3.56
CA VAL A 120 -10.25 -7.70 3.86
C VAL A 120 -9.96 -8.94 4.70
N ALA A 121 -8.81 -9.60 4.48
CA ALA A 121 -8.36 -10.71 5.32
C ALA A 121 -8.20 -10.31 6.80
N GLN A 122 -7.75 -9.08 7.08
CA GLN A 122 -7.63 -8.56 8.45
C GLN A 122 -8.97 -8.44 9.20
N VAL A 123 -10.10 -8.42 8.51
CA VAL A 123 -11.44 -8.42 9.13
C VAL A 123 -12.13 -9.78 9.03
N GLY A 124 -11.36 -10.83 8.71
CA GLY A 124 -11.85 -12.19 8.59
C GLY A 124 -12.55 -12.50 7.26
N PHE A 125 -12.42 -11.61 6.27
CA PHE A 125 -12.88 -11.89 4.91
C PHE A 125 -11.71 -12.46 4.10
N ASP A 126 -11.48 -13.76 4.25
CA ASP A 126 -10.48 -14.52 3.52
C ASP A 126 -11.00 -15.94 3.22
N TRP A 127 -10.31 -16.65 2.35
CA TRP A 127 -10.63 -18.05 2.04
C TRP A 127 -10.17 -18.97 3.17
N GLU A 128 -10.95 -20.02 3.45
CA GLU A 128 -10.56 -21.04 4.44
C GLU A 128 -9.37 -21.88 3.94
N ASP A 129 -9.33 -22.15 2.64
CA ASP A 129 -8.26 -22.89 1.98
C ASP A 129 -8.04 -22.42 0.54
N VAL A 130 -7.00 -22.98 -0.09
CA VAL A 130 -6.63 -22.67 -1.48
C VAL A 130 -7.60 -23.26 -2.50
N ASP A 131 -8.35 -24.30 -2.15
CA ASP A 131 -9.23 -25.00 -3.09
C ASP A 131 -10.38 -24.06 -3.52
N GLY A 132 -10.95 -23.31 -2.58
CA GLY A 132 -11.95 -22.28 -2.89
C GLY A 132 -11.44 -21.19 -3.85
N VAL A 133 -10.16 -20.82 -3.73
CA VAL A 133 -9.52 -19.84 -4.64
C VAL A 133 -9.43 -20.41 -6.06
N ILE A 134 -9.01 -21.67 -6.19
CA ILE A 134 -8.85 -22.34 -7.49
C ILE A 134 -10.20 -22.55 -8.17
N GLU A 135 -11.22 -22.98 -7.42
CA GLU A 135 -12.59 -23.11 -7.93
C GLU A 135 -13.12 -21.77 -8.44
N LYS A 136 -12.92 -20.69 -7.68
CA LYS A 136 -13.37 -19.36 -8.10
C LYS A 136 -12.65 -18.85 -9.33
N LEU A 137 -11.34 -19.12 -9.44
CA LEU A 137 -10.57 -18.79 -10.63
C LEU A 137 -11.11 -19.54 -11.87
N ALA A 138 -11.35 -20.85 -11.73
CA ALA A 138 -11.92 -21.67 -12.81
C ALA A 138 -13.30 -21.15 -13.25
N GLU A 139 -14.14 -20.72 -12.30
CA GLU A 139 -15.43 -20.10 -12.58
C GLU A 139 -15.30 -18.83 -13.43
N GLU A 140 -14.42 -17.89 -13.03
CA GLU A 140 -14.25 -16.62 -13.75
C GLU A 140 -13.65 -16.81 -15.14
N VAL A 141 -12.70 -17.74 -15.30
CA VAL A 141 -12.19 -18.14 -16.63
C VAL A 141 -13.33 -18.70 -17.49
N GLY A 142 -14.20 -19.55 -16.91
CA GLY A 142 -15.39 -20.06 -17.59
C GLY A 142 -16.35 -18.95 -18.03
N ARG A 143 -16.62 -17.97 -17.16
CA ARG A 143 -17.45 -16.78 -17.48
C ARG A 143 -16.85 -15.96 -18.62
N MET A 144 -15.54 -15.74 -18.61
CA MET A 144 -14.84 -15.03 -19.70
C MET A 144 -15.02 -15.74 -21.04
N CYS A 145 -14.86 -17.07 -21.10
CA CYS A 145 -15.07 -17.85 -22.31
C CYS A 145 -16.52 -17.77 -22.83
N GLN A 146 -17.51 -17.83 -21.92
CA GLN A 146 -18.93 -17.69 -22.29
C GLN A 146 -19.24 -16.30 -22.86
N LEU A 147 -18.72 -15.24 -22.24
CA LEU A 147 -18.89 -13.86 -22.73
C LEU A 147 -18.26 -13.68 -24.12
N GLN A 148 -17.07 -14.23 -24.36
CA GLN A 148 -16.43 -14.22 -25.67
C GLN A 148 -17.29 -14.92 -26.74
N ALA A 149 -17.84 -16.09 -26.43
CA ALA A 149 -18.73 -16.82 -27.34
C ALA A 149 -20.04 -16.05 -27.63
N GLY A 150 -20.59 -15.39 -26.61
CA GLY A 150 -21.76 -14.50 -26.75
C GLY A 150 -21.50 -13.32 -27.68
N LEU A 151 -20.37 -12.62 -27.51
CA LEU A 151 -19.96 -11.50 -28.36
C LEU A 151 -19.77 -11.92 -29.82
N ALA A 152 -19.16 -13.08 -30.07
CA ALA A 152 -19.02 -13.63 -31.42
C ALA A 152 -20.37 -13.93 -32.08
N THR A 153 -21.35 -14.38 -31.28
CA THR A 153 -22.72 -14.64 -31.76
C THR A 153 -23.48 -13.35 -32.06
N THR A 154 -23.28 -12.28 -31.28
CA THR A 154 -23.92 -10.97 -31.48
C THR A 154 -23.32 -10.21 -32.67
N LEU A 155 -22.02 -10.34 -32.94
CA LEU A 155 -21.36 -9.69 -34.07
C LEU A 155 -21.58 -10.41 -35.41
N GLY A 156 -21.89 -11.72 -35.39
CA GLY A 156 -22.25 -12.49 -36.59
C GLY A 156 -23.70 -12.33 -37.06
N GLN A 157 -24.50 -11.50 -36.38
CA GLN A 157 -25.90 -11.20 -36.72
C GLN A 157 -26.09 -9.83 -37.41
N TRP A 158 -25.00 -9.15 -37.77
CA TRP A 158 -24.99 -7.92 -38.57
C TRP A 158 -24.28 -8.13 -39.90
#